data_AF-A0A8C5I427-F1
#
_entry.id   AF-A0A8C5I427-F1
#
_cell.length_a   1.000
_cell.length_b   1.000
_cell.length_c   1.000
_cell.angle_alpha   90.00
_cell.angle_beta   90.00
_cell.angle_gamma   90.00
#
_symmetry.space_group_name_H-M   'P 1'
#
loop_
_entity.id
_entity.type
_entity.pdbx_description
1 polymer ?
#
loop_
_entity_poly.entity_id
_entity_poly.type
_entity_poly.pdbx_seq_one_letter_code
_entity_poly.pdbx_strand_id
1 'polypeptide(L)'
;SKINKYLMTLMLELSFILKQTFLLTGIELFEIDHIRTIYHMFIAVLLIFCMSTLMVDYIDQGRLVLEFDLLFYAFGKPGTVFCAWIVMFAYTLLVPYYTMVFGCSFYHNIQHKLELSVGTALIFLVMQMFVLGLFPIYVVVHHQLPPASRFIVILEQVRCVANHLFICKSPKLPTFSSYLYFLFCPTLIYRDSYPRPEFSHTFSSRTLVLTVFHSILPGILMLLLCFFAFLHCWLNLFGELLRFSDRMFYKDWWNSTSFTNYFRTWNVVVHDWLYYYAYKDFLWVSEKPKPNLRS
;
A
#
# COMPACT_ATOMS: atom_id res chain seq x y z
N SER A 1 -6.74 -31.28 -18.94
CA SER A 1 -7.14 -32.42 -18.09
C SER A 1 -6.45 -32.39 -16.72
N LYS A 2 -5.18 -32.83 -16.55
CA LYS A 2 -4.51 -32.86 -15.22
C LYS A 2 -4.49 -31.52 -14.46
N ILE A 3 -4.24 -30.40 -15.15
CA ILE A 3 -4.20 -29.06 -14.52
C ILE A 3 -5.55 -28.69 -13.91
N ASN A 4 -6.66 -28.80 -14.66
CA ASN A 4 -8.01 -28.54 -14.11
C ASN A 4 -8.35 -29.46 -12.93
N LYS A 5 -7.84 -30.70 -12.91
CA LYS A 5 -8.06 -31.61 -11.78
C LYS A 5 -7.35 -31.13 -10.52
N TYR A 6 -6.09 -30.68 -10.64
CA TYR A 6 -5.37 -30.04 -9.53
C TYR A 6 -6.02 -28.73 -9.08
N LEU A 7 -6.44 -27.87 -10.01
CA LEU A 7 -7.12 -26.62 -9.69
C LEU A 7 -8.43 -26.87 -8.93
N MET A 8 -9.20 -27.89 -9.35
CA MET A 8 -10.48 -28.24 -8.72
C MET A 8 -10.28 -28.90 -7.35
N THR A 9 -9.25 -29.72 -7.16
CA THR A 9 -8.89 -30.24 -5.82
C THR A 9 -8.46 -29.11 -4.89
N LEU A 10 -7.62 -28.18 -5.37
CA LEU A 10 -7.20 -27.01 -4.59
C LEU A 10 -8.38 -26.12 -4.20
N MET A 11 -9.33 -25.86 -5.12
CA MET A 11 -10.56 -25.12 -4.83
C MET A 11 -11.44 -25.83 -3.80
N LEU A 12 -11.53 -27.15 -3.84
CA LEU A 12 -12.34 -27.94 -2.89
C LEU A 12 -11.73 -27.90 -1.48
N GLU A 13 -10.42 -28.10 -1.34
CA GLU A 13 -9.72 -27.93 -0.05
C GLU A 13 -9.85 -26.49 0.47
N LEU A 14 -9.69 -25.48 -0.39
CA LEU A 14 -9.88 -24.08 -0.01
C LEU A 14 -11.30 -23.84 0.51
N SER A 15 -12.33 -24.39 -0.16
CA SER A 15 -13.73 -24.25 0.28
C SER A 15 -14.02 -24.93 1.62
N PHE A 16 -13.38 -26.08 1.88
CA PHE A 16 -13.51 -26.81 3.14
C PHE A 16 -12.82 -26.07 4.30
N ILE A 17 -11.61 -25.57 4.08
CA ILE A 17 -10.86 -24.74 5.06
C ILE A 17 -11.62 -23.44 5.35
N LEU A 18 -12.13 -22.75 4.33
CA LEU A 18 -12.96 -21.54 4.50
C LEU A 18 -14.20 -21.82 5.36
N LYS A 19 -14.87 -22.97 5.16
CA LYS A 19 -16.04 -23.38 5.94
C LYS A 19 -15.69 -23.67 7.42
N GLN A 20 -14.56 -24.32 7.67
CA GLN A 20 -14.08 -24.63 9.03
C GLN A 20 -13.63 -23.36 9.78
N THR A 21 -12.92 -22.45 9.09
CA THR A 21 -12.45 -21.16 9.61
C THR A 21 -13.61 -20.25 10.04
N PHE A 22 -14.65 -20.18 9.19
CA PHE A 22 -15.85 -19.38 9.45
C PHE A 22 -16.66 -19.91 10.63
N LEU A 23 -16.66 -21.24 10.84
CA LEU A 23 -17.27 -21.87 12.01
C LEU A 23 -16.50 -21.50 13.30
N LEU A 24 -15.23 -21.87 13.42
CA LEU A 24 -14.49 -21.79 14.70
C LEU A 24 -14.30 -20.37 15.26
N THR A 25 -14.36 -19.34 14.43
CA THR A 25 -14.20 -17.93 14.87
C THR A 25 -15.41 -17.06 14.59
N GLY A 26 -16.42 -17.58 13.90
CA GLY A 26 -17.72 -16.93 13.78
C GLY A 26 -18.64 -17.20 14.96
N ILE A 27 -18.45 -18.28 15.72
CA ILE A 27 -19.39 -18.73 16.76
C ILE A 27 -19.73 -17.64 17.79
N GLU A 28 -18.77 -17.03 18.51
CA GLU A 28 -19.10 -16.12 19.62
C GLU A 28 -19.80 -14.80 19.18
N LEU A 29 -19.57 -14.32 17.94
CA LEU A 29 -20.16 -13.08 17.44
C LEU A 29 -21.39 -13.29 16.54
N PHE A 30 -21.43 -14.40 15.79
CA PHE A 30 -22.58 -14.78 14.95
C PHE A 30 -23.51 -15.82 15.61
N GLU A 31 -23.27 -16.21 16.88
CA GLU A 31 -24.29 -16.84 17.73
C GLU A 31 -25.52 -15.94 17.86
N ILE A 32 -25.31 -14.64 18.04
CA ILE A 32 -26.36 -13.64 18.17
C ILE A 32 -27.10 -13.52 16.83
N ASP A 33 -28.34 -14.01 16.77
CA ASP A 33 -29.16 -14.07 15.55
C ASP A 33 -29.33 -12.71 14.86
N HIS A 34 -29.32 -11.61 15.63
CA HIS A 34 -29.36 -10.25 15.09
C HIS A 34 -28.15 -9.93 14.19
N ILE A 35 -26.95 -10.35 14.58
CA ILE A 35 -25.71 -10.08 13.83
C ILE A 35 -25.64 -10.99 12.59
N ARG A 36 -26.10 -12.24 12.70
CA ARG A 36 -26.26 -13.16 11.55
C ARG A 36 -27.25 -12.60 10.52
N THR A 37 -28.33 -11.96 10.97
CA THR A 37 -29.31 -11.30 10.09
C THR A 37 -28.65 -10.15 9.30
N ILE A 38 -27.88 -9.28 9.98
CA ILE A 38 -27.14 -8.18 9.34
C ILE A 38 -26.18 -8.71 8.26
N TYR A 39 -25.45 -9.79 8.54
CA TYR A 39 -24.58 -10.44 7.56
C TYR A 39 -25.32 -10.89 6.29
N HIS A 40 -26.49 -11.52 6.43
CA HIS A 40 -27.31 -11.90 5.29
C HIS A 40 -27.88 -10.69 4.52
N MET A 41 -28.17 -9.57 5.20
CA MET A 41 -28.57 -8.32 4.53
C MET A 41 -27.44 -7.76 3.65
N PHE A 42 -26.18 -7.77 4.10
CA PHE A 42 -25.05 -7.35 3.27
C PHE A 42 -24.86 -8.24 2.03
N ILE A 43 -25.02 -9.56 2.16
CA ILE A 43 -25.00 -10.48 1.02
C ILE A 43 -26.13 -10.17 0.03
N ALA A 44 -27.34 -9.94 0.53
CA ALA A 44 -28.49 -9.58 -0.31
C ALA A 44 -28.25 -8.27 -1.08
N VAL A 45 -27.70 -7.24 -0.43
CA VAL A 45 -27.33 -5.97 -1.08
C VAL A 45 -26.28 -6.20 -2.18
N LEU A 46 -25.25 -7.01 -1.93
CA LEU A 46 -24.23 -7.33 -2.95
C LEU A 46 -24.83 -8.05 -4.17
N LEU A 47 -25.73 -9.02 -3.93
CA LEU A 47 -26.44 -9.72 -4.99
C LEU A 47 -27.34 -8.76 -5.79
N ILE A 48 -28.03 -7.83 -5.12
CA ILE A 48 -28.85 -6.81 -5.78
C ILE A 48 -27.99 -5.88 -6.65
N PHE A 49 -26.82 -5.45 -6.19
CA PHE A 49 -25.89 -4.64 -7.01
C PHE A 49 -25.40 -5.40 -8.25
N CYS A 50 -25.03 -6.68 -8.10
CA CYS A 50 -24.62 -7.53 -9.22
C CYS A 50 -25.76 -7.69 -10.24
N MET A 51 -26.95 -8.06 -9.77
CA MET A 51 -28.14 -8.25 -10.62
C MET A 51 -28.59 -6.94 -11.28
N SER A 52 -28.50 -5.80 -10.58
CA SER A 52 -28.78 -4.47 -11.15
C SER A 52 -27.81 -4.11 -12.28
N THR A 53 -26.52 -4.38 -12.08
CA THR A 53 -25.50 -4.12 -13.10
C THR A 53 -25.73 -4.99 -14.34
N LEU A 54 -25.96 -6.30 -14.15
CA LEU A 54 -26.26 -7.24 -15.24
C LEU A 54 -27.60 -6.93 -15.93
N MET A 55 -28.59 -6.40 -15.20
CA MET A 55 -29.89 -6.03 -15.75
C MET A 55 -29.82 -4.76 -16.60
N VAL A 56 -29.06 -3.75 -16.17
CA VAL A 56 -28.81 -2.54 -16.98
C VAL A 56 -28.04 -2.92 -18.26
N ASP A 57 -26.95 -3.67 -18.13
CA ASP A 57 -26.15 -4.18 -19.26
C ASP A 57 -27.00 -4.98 -20.27
N TYR A 58 -27.86 -5.88 -19.77
CA TYR A 58 -28.78 -6.66 -20.59
C TYR A 58 -29.87 -5.81 -21.28
N ILE A 59 -30.39 -4.77 -20.63
CA ILE A 59 -31.38 -3.85 -21.21
C ILE A 59 -30.75 -2.99 -22.31
N ASP A 60 -29.55 -2.48 -22.08
CA ASP A 60 -28.87 -1.56 -23.00
C ASP A 60 -28.29 -2.28 -24.22
N GLN A 61 -27.73 -3.49 -24.05
CA GLN A 61 -27.05 -4.23 -25.14
C GLN A 61 -27.84 -5.40 -25.72
N GLY A 62 -28.91 -5.86 -25.06
CA GLY A 62 -29.68 -7.04 -25.47
C GLY A 62 -28.90 -8.38 -25.40
N ARG A 63 -27.70 -8.36 -24.82
CA ARG A 63 -26.84 -9.53 -24.55
C ARG A 63 -26.08 -9.29 -23.25
N LEU A 64 -25.76 -10.36 -22.53
CA LEU A 64 -24.87 -10.31 -21.37
C LEU A 64 -23.41 -10.24 -21.86
N VAL A 65 -22.93 -9.05 -22.19
CA VAL A 65 -21.55 -8.78 -22.59
C VAL A 65 -20.97 -7.79 -21.61
N LEU A 66 -20.31 -8.31 -20.58
CA LEU A 66 -19.57 -7.51 -19.60
C LEU A 66 -18.43 -6.74 -20.29
N GLU A 67 -18.72 -5.53 -20.77
CA GLU A 67 -17.75 -4.66 -21.42
C GLU A 67 -16.78 -4.06 -20.38
N PHE A 68 -15.61 -4.68 -20.28
CA PHE A 68 -14.48 -4.16 -19.51
C PHE A 68 -13.69 -3.07 -20.27
N ASP A 69 -14.28 -2.47 -21.31
CA ASP A 69 -13.61 -1.54 -22.22
C ASP A 69 -13.15 -0.26 -21.55
N LEU A 70 -13.83 0.19 -20.48
CA LEU A 70 -13.37 1.29 -19.65
C LEU A 70 -12.00 0.99 -18.99
N LEU A 71 -11.75 -0.27 -18.59
CA LEU A 71 -10.45 -0.69 -18.06
C LEU A 71 -9.40 -0.72 -19.18
N PHE A 72 -9.71 -1.33 -20.33
CA PHE A 72 -8.77 -1.40 -21.46
C PHE A 72 -8.40 -0.03 -22.02
N TYR A 73 -9.36 0.91 -22.07
CA TYR A 73 -9.12 2.30 -22.44
C TYR A 73 -8.24 3.03 -21.41
N ALA A 74 -8.56 2.90 -20.11
CA ALA A 74 -7.80 3.58 -19.05
C ALA A 74 -6.32 3.15 -19.00
N PHE A 75 -6.04 1.85 -19.17
CA PHE A 75 -4.69 1.28 -19.15
C PHE A 75 -4.01 1.19 -20.54
N GLY A 76 -4.54 1.87 -21.55
CA GLY A 76 -4.04 1.78 -22.92
C GLY A 76 -2.56 2.20 -23.10
N LYS A 77 -1.94 1.66 -24.16
CA LYS A 77 -0.50 1.74 -24.48
C LYS A 77 0.45 1.23 -23.36
N PRO A 78 0.21 0.04 -22.77
CA PRO A 78 1.03 -0.46 -21.65
C PRO A 78 2.50 -0.68 -22.02
N GLY A 79 2.81 -1.04 -23.28
CA GLY A 79 4.18 -1.24 -23.74
C GLY A 79 5.07 0.01 -23.61
N THR A 80 4.58 1.19 -24.03
CA THR A 80 5.33 2.45 -23.92
C THR A 80 5.53 2.85 -22.45
N VAL A 81 4.51 2.66 -21.61
CA VAL A 81 4.59 2.89 -20.15
C VAL A 81 5.65 1.98 -19.54
N PHE A 82 5.64 0.69 -19.87
CA PHE A 82 6.58 -0.30 -19.35
C PHE A 82 8.03 -0.03 -19.78
N CYS A 83 8.26 0.33 -21.06
CA CYS A 83 9.58 0.72 -21.53
C CYS A 83 10.12 1.98 -20.82
N ALA A 84 9.29 3.02 -20.67
CA ALA A 84 9.69 4.24 -19.96
C ALA A 84 9.95 3.97 -18.48
N TRP A 85 9.13 3.12 -17.85
CA TRP A 85 9.32 2.67 -16.48
C TRP A 85 10.64 1.91 -16.29
N ILE A 86 10.98 0.97 -17.18
CA ILE A 86 12.27 0.26 -17.15
C ILE A 86 13.45 1.24 -17.19
N VAL A 87 13.40 2.26 -18.06
CA VAL A 87 14.49 3.26 -18.16
C VAL A 87 14.63 4.08 -16.87
N MET A 88 13.51 4.57 -16.30
CA MET A 88 13.53 5.32 -15.03
C MET A 88 13.98 4.46 -13.84
N PHE A 89 13.50 3.22 -13.78
CA PHE A 89 13.80 2.25 -12.72
C PHE A 89 15.25 1.77 -12.78
N ALA A 90 15.78 1.47 -13.97
CA ALA A 90 17.18 1.09 -14.14
C ALA A 90 18.13 2.26 -13.81
N TYR A 91 17.78 3.50 -14.21
CA TYR A 91 18.54 4.69 -13.83
C TYR A 91 18.59 4.87 -12.31
N THR A 92 17.43 4.81 -11.64
CA THR A 92 17.37 4.95 -10.18
C THR A 92 18.04 3.80 -9.44
N LEU A 93 17.96 2.56 -9.92
CA LEU A 93 18.59 1.42 -9.26
C LEU A 93 20.13 1.47 -9.34
N LEU A 94 20.68 1.89 -10.48
CA LEU A 94 22.12 1.73 -10.74
C LEU A 94 22.91 3.00 -10.42
N VAL A 95 22.50 4.16 -10.94
CA VAL A 95 23.34 5.37 -10.92
C VAL A 95 23.58 5.90 -9.49
N PRO A 96 22.57 6.07 -8.62
CA PRO A 96 22.75 6.49 -7.23
C PRO A 96 23.54 5.51 -6.35
N TYR A 97 23.38 4.21 -6.60
CA TYR A 97 24.11 3.19 -5.85
C TYR A 97 25.61 3.23 -6.17
N TYR A 98 25.95 3.28 -7.47
CA TYR A 98 27.35 3.34 -7.90
C TYR A 98 28.03 4.67 -7.56
N THR A 99 27.34 5.82 -7.64
CA THR A 99 27.95 7.11 -7.22
C THR A 99 28.26 7.13 -5.73
N MET A 100 27.42 6.51 -4.89
CA MET A 100 27.72 6.34 -3.45
C MET A 100 28.90 5.39 -3.19
N VAL A 101 28.93 4.21 -3.82
CA VAL A 101 30.04 3.24 -3.68
C VAL A 101 31.37 3.86 -4.11
N PHE A 102 31.38 4.54 -5.27
CA PHE A 102 32.54 5.20 -5.83
C PHE A 102 33.01 6.36 -4.93
N GLY A 103 32.08 7.18 -4.43
CA GLY A 103 32.36 8.24 -3.46
C GLY A 103 33.04 7.71 -2.19
N CYS A 104 32.52 6.64 -1.59
CA CYS A 104 33.11 6.03 -0.39
C CYS A 104 34.49 5.40 -0.65
N SER A 105 34.69 4.75 -1.81
CA SER A 105 35.97 4.14 -2.17
C SER A 105 37.09 5.17 -2.37
N PHE A 106 36.78 6.31 -2.99
CA PHE A 106 37.75 7.39 -3.23
C PHE A 106 38.00 8.27 -2.00
N TYR A 107 37.05 8.38 -1.06
CA TYR A 107 37.17 9.19 0.16
C TYR A 107 38.35 8.82 1.07
N HIS A 108 38.76 7.54 1.05
CA HIS A 108 39.88 7.06 1.85
C HIS A 108 41.26 7.35 1.23
N ASN A 109 41.34 7.59 -0.09
CA ASN A 109 42.59 7.43 -0.85
C ASN A 109 43.18 8.73 -1.43
N ILE A 110 42.53 9.89 -1.26
CA ILE A 110 42.93 11.15 -1.92
C ILE A 110 42.94 12.35 -0.94
N GLN A 111 43.93 13.25 -1.09
CA GLN A 111 44.08 14.48 -0.28
C GLN A 111 43.13 15.62 -0.70
N HIS A 112 42.85 15.80 -2.00
CA HIS A 112 41.94 16.84 -2.53
C HIS A 112 40.46 16.42 -2.41
N LYS A 113 39.97 16.33 -1.17
CA LYS A 113 38.65 15.73 -0.86
C LYS A 113 37.45 16.59 -1.25
N LEU A 114 37.56 17.92 -1.23
CA LEU A 114 36.43 18.82 -1.41
C LEU A 114 36.01 18.98 -2.88
N GLU A 115 36.95 19.34 -3.75
CA GLU A 115 36.67 19.67 -5.16
C GLU A 115 36.18 18.46 -5.96
N LEU A 116 36.78 17.28 -5.76
CA LEU A 116 36.37 16.05 -6.43
C LEU A 116 34.97 15.59 -5.97
N SER A 117 34.64 15.77 -4.68
CA SER A 117 33.31 15.48 -4.13
C SER A 117 32.24 16.44 -4.68
N VAL A 118 32.55 17.73 -4.77
CA VAL A 118 31.63 18.74 -5.35
C VAL A 118 31.43 18.50 -6.86
N GLY A 119 32.50 18.21 -7.61
CA GLY A 119 32.41 17.94 -9.05
C GLY A 119 31.58 16.70 -9.38
N THR A 120 31.80 15.59 -8.67
CA THR A 120 31.01 14.35 -8.84
C THR A 120 29.55 14.54 -8.43
N ALA A 121 29.27 15.27 -7.35
CA ALA A 121 27.90 15.62 -6.96
C ALA A 121 27.19 16.50 -8.00
N LEU A 122 27.89 17.48 -8.61
CA LEU A 122 27.31 18.38 -9.62
C LEU A 122 26.91 17.62 -10.90
N ILE A 123 27.80 16.77 -11.42
CA ILE A 123 27.54 15.95 -12.62
C ILE A 123 26.33 15.05 -12.41
N PHE A 124 26.24 14.43 -11.22
CA PHE A 124 25.14 13.56 -10.84
C PHE A 124 23.81 14.31 -10.72
N LEU A 125 23.81 15.53 -10.16
CA LEU A 125 22.63 16.39 -10.07
C LEU A 125 22.12 16.81 -11.47
N VAL A 126 23.02 17.12 -12.41
CA VAL A 126 22.66 17.38 -13.81
C VAL A 126 22.03 16.16 -14.46
N MET A 127 22.65 14.98 -14.36
CA MET A 127 22.12 13.73 -14.94
C MET A 127 20.72 13.40 -14.40
N GLN A 128 20.49 13.64 -13.11
CA GLN A 128 19.18 13.45 -12.49
C GLN A 128 18.10 14.37 -13.05
N MET A 129 18.40 15.65 -13.27
CA MET A 129 17.44 16.60 -13.85
C MET A 129 17.03 16.20 -15.28
N PHE A 130 17.93 15.62 -16.06
CA PHE A 130 17.60 15.11 -17.39
C PHE A 130 16.79 13.81 -17.35
N VAL A 131 17.25 12.78 -16.64
CA VAL A 131 16.65 11.43 -16.71
C VAL A 131 15.38 11.29 -15.86
N LEU A 132 15.28 11.96 -14.72
CA LEU A 132 14.09 11.92 -13.85
C LEU A 132 13.25 13.19 -13.90
N GLY A 133 13.75 14.28 -14.51
CA GLY A 133 12.97 15.49 -14.75
C GLY A 133 12.35 15.51 -16.15
N LEU A 134 13.18 15.56 -17.19
CA LEU A 134 12.75 15.86 -18.56
C LEU A 134 12.25 14.63 -19.34
N PHE A 135 12.91 13.48 -19.22
CA PHE A 135 12.56 12.26 -19.96
C PHE A 135 11.12 11.76 -19.73
N PRO A 136 10.56 11.71 -18.50
CA PRO A 136 9.20 11.22 -18.27
C PRO A 136 8.14 12.15 -18.86
N ILE A 137 8.37 13.47 -18.75
CA ILE A 137 7.52 14.52 -19.33
C ILE A 137 7.51 14.41 -20.86
N TYR A 138 8.69 14.22 -21.46
CA TYR A 138 8.83 13.99 -22.90
C TYR A 138 8.02 12.77 -23.36
N VAL A 139 8.14 11.63 -22.67
CA VAL A 139 7.36 10.42 -23.02
C VAL A 139 5.85 10.65 -22.92
N VAL A 140 5.37 11.28 -21.83
CA VAL A 140 3.95 11.55 -21.62
C VAL A 140 3.36 12.44 -22.70
N VAL A 141 4.07 13.53 -23.07
CA VAL A 141 3.61 14.51 -24.06
C VAL A 141 3.71 13.96 -25.48
N HIS A 142 4.83 13.32 -25.83
CA HIS A 142 5.07 12.83 -27.19
C HIS A 142 4.21 11.61 -27.55
N HIS A 143 4.04 10.65 -26.63
CA HIS A 143 3.29 9.42 -26.93
C HIS A 143 1.79 9.51 -26.64
N GLN A 144 1.29 10.63 -26.09
CA GLN A 144 -0.13 10.88 -25.80
C GLN A 144 -0.79 9.67 -25.10
N LEU A 145 -0.33 9.40 -23.88
CA LEU A 145 -0.83 8.26 -23.08
C LEU A 145 -2.28 8.51 -22.58
N PRO A 146 -3.06 7.47 -22.27
CA PRO A 146 -4.36 7.59 -21.56
C PRO A 146 -4.20 8.07 -20.10
N PRO A 147 -5.28 8.55 -19.44
CA PRO A 147 -5.16 9.24 -18.15
C PRO A 147 -4.57 8.39 -17.01
N ALA A 148 -4.98 7.11 -16.84
CA ALA A 148 -4.39 6.25 -15.81
C ALA A 148 -2.93 5.90 -16.15
N SER A 149 -2.63 5.63 -17.42
CA SER A 149 -1.26 5.42 -17.92
C SER A 149 -0.33 6.63 -17.67
N ARG A 150 -0.82 7.88 -17.82
CA ARG A 150 -0.06 9.10 -17.43
C ARG A 150 0.20 9.16 -15.93
N PHE A 151 -0.84 8.87 -15.14
CA PHE A 151 -0.78 8.92 -13.68
C PHE A 151 0.26 7.92 -13.13
N ILE A 152 0.34 6.72 -13.70
CA ILE A 152 1.37 5.71 -13.38
C ILE A 152 2.78 6.27 -13.64
N VAL A 153 3.07 6.81 -14.83
CA VAL A 153 4.41 7.32 -15.17
C VAL A 153 4.84 8.48 -14.25
N ILE A 154 3.90 9.38 -13.89
CA ILE A 154 4.19 10.54 -13.05
C ILE A 154 4.34 10.16 -11.56
N LEU A 155 3.53 9.25 -11.03
CA LEU A 155 3.72 8.72 -9.67
C LEU A 155 5.08 8.01 -9.53
N GLU A 156 5.45 7.22 -10.54
CA GLU A 156 6.75 6.54 -10.58
C GLU A 156 7.93 7.52 -10.67
N GLN A 157 7.79 8.61 -11.45
CA GLN A 157 8.76 9.70 -11.50
C GLN A 157 8.98 10.34 -10.11
N VAL A 158 7.90 10.68 -9.40
CA VAL A 158 7.97 11.32 -8.06
C VAL A 158 8.61 10.37 -7.04
N ARG A 159 8.25 9.07 -7.07
CA ARG A 159 8.89 8.03 -6.25
C ARG A 159 10.39 7.94 -6.52
N CYS A 160 10.79 7.90 -7.79
CA CYS A 160 12.18 7.82 -8.21
C CYS A 160 13.04 8.99 -7.70
N VAL A 161 12.55 10.23 -7.84
CA VAL A 161 13.28 11.45 -7.41
C VAL A 161 13.44 11.54 -5.90
N ALA A 162 12.37 11.23 -5.15
CA ALA A 162 12.41 11.31 -3.69
C ALA A 162 13.25 10.19 -3.07
N ASN A 163 13.26 8.99 -3.67
CA ASN A 163 14.13 7.90 -3.23
C ASN A 163 15.61 8.28 -3.35
N HIS A 164 16.00 8.97 -4.42
CA HIS A 164 17.35 9.52 -4.56
C HIS A 164 17.73 10.49 -3.43
N LEU A 165 16.86 11.47 -3.12
CA LEU A 165 17.17 12.54 -2.16
C LEU A 165 17.49 11.98 -0.75
N PHE A 166 16.96 10.80 -0.44
CA PHE A 166 17.24 10.09 0.81
C PHE A 166 18.60 9.37 0.81
N ILE A 167 19.02 8.79 -0.32
CA ILE A 167 20.31 8.09 -0.47
C ILE A 167 21.46 9.04 -0.09
N CYS A 168 21.47 10.26 -0.65
CA CYS A 168 22.46 11.29 -0.33
C CYS A 168 22.49 11.73 1.15
N LYS A 169 21.47 11.41 1.95
CA LYS A 169 21.38 11.72 3.39
C LYS A 169 21.63 10.51 4.30
N SER A 170 21.84 9.33 3.75
CA SER A 170 21.99 8.09 4.52
C SER A 170 23.42 7.91 5.05
N PRO A 171 23.65 7.78 6.37
CA PRO A 171 24.99 7.73 6.96
C PRO A 171 25.70 6.36 6.83
N LYS A 172 25.01 5.34 6.32
CA LYS A 172 25.55 3.99 6.07
C LYS A 172 25.12 3.55 4.67
N LEU A 173 26.01 2.84 3.96
CA LEU A 173 25.69 2.28 2.65
C LEU A 173 24.68 1.14 2.79
N PRO A 174 23.52 1.16 2.11
CA PRO A 174 22.59 0.04 2.11
C PRO A 174 23.13 -1.12 1.28
N THR A 175 22.77 -2.35 1.65
CA THR A 175 22.98 -3.51 0.78
C THR A 175 22.04 -3.45 -0.43
N PHE A 176 22.48 -3.95 -1.58
CA PHE A 176 21.70 -3.92 -2.83
C PHE A 176 20.29 -4.53 -2.68
N SER A 177 20.15 -5.57 -1.86
CA SER A 177 18.86 -6.21 -1.55
C SER A 177 17.88 -5.28 -0.82
N SER A 178 18.32 -4.60 0.25
CA SER A 178 17.49 -3.63 0.98
C SER A 178 17.16 -2.41 0.12
N TYR A 179 18.10 -2.00 -0.73
CA TYR A 179 17.91 -0.90 -1.66
C TYR A 179 16.85 -1.20 -2.73
N LEU A 180 16.87 -2.41 -3.31
CA LEU A 180 15.85 -2.88 -4.25
C LEU A 180 14.48 -3.03 -3.55
N TYR A 181 14.44 -3.49 -2.30
CA TYR A 181 13.21 -3.55 -1.50
C TYR A 181 12.57 -2.17 -1.27
N PHE A 182 13.38 -1.14 -0.99
CA PHE A 182 12.94 0.25 -0.88
C PHE A 182 12.39 0.80 -2.21
N LEU A 183 13.07 0.53 -3.33
CA LEU A 183 12.69 1.06 -4.63
C LEU A 183 11.29 0.60 -5.07
N PHE A 184 10.82 -0.56 -4.59
CA PHE A 184 9.45 -1.05 -4.80
C PHE A 184 8.45 -0.65 -3.71
N CYS A 185 8.87 -0.03 -2.61
CA CYS A 185 7.98 0.38 -1.51
C CYS A 185 7.20 1.67 -1.86
N PRO A 186 5.94 1.84 -1.42
CA PRO A 186 5.15 3.05 -1.64
C PRO A 186 5.48 4.16 -0.62
N THR A 187 6.77 4.37 -0.33
CA THR A 187 7.25 5.20 0.78
C THR A 187 8.55 5.90 0.39
N LEU A 188 8.76 7.15 0.85
CA LEU A 188 9.88 8.01 0.41
C LEU A 188 11.04 8.12 1.44
N ILE A 189 10.93 7.43 2.57
CA ILE A 189 11.80 7.59 3.75
C ILE A 189 12.55 6.28 3.99
N TYR A 190 13.71 6.05 3.34
CA TYR A 190 14.40 4.73 3.44
C TYR A 190 14.59 4.34 4.91
N ARG A 191 14.06 3.18 5.23
CA ARG A 191 14.37 2.41 6.43
C ARG A 191 14.78 1.03 5.95
N ASP A 192 15.62 0.36 6.71
CA ASP A 192 15.94 -1.05 6.45
C ASP A 192 14.71 -1.97 6.57
N SER A 193 13.55 -1.46 7.03
CA SER A 193 12.25 -2.15 7.06
C SER A 193 11.02 -1.19 7.01
N TYR A 194 9.90 -1.62 6.39
CA TYR A 194 8.74 -0.76 6.06
C TYR A 194 7.33 -1.38 6.24
N PRO A 195 6.31 -0.57 6.62
CA PRO A 195 4.86 -0.88 6.55
C PRO A 195 4.15 -0.26 5.31
N ARG A 196 2.89 -0.67 4.99
CA ARG A 196 2.12 -0.34 3.74
C ARG A 196 0.59 -0.24 4.03
N PRO A 197 -0.15 0.94 3.98
CA PRO A 197 -1.04 1.34 2.82
C PRO A 197 -1.64 2.83 2.76
N GLU A 198 -1.71 3.56 1.61
CA GLU A 198 -2.27 4.97 1.52
C GLU A 198 -2.88 5.41 0.13
N PHE A 199 -3.84 6.39 0.07
CA PHE A 199 -4.25 7.21 -1.14
C PHE A 199 -5.20 8.44 -0.88
N SER A 200 -5.07 9.61 -1.58
CA SER A 200 -6.12 10.70 -1.77
C SER A 200 -5.78 11.85 -2.79
N HIS A 201 -6.73 12.79 -3.10
CA HIS A 201 -6.73 13.86 -4.16
C HIS A 201 -7.22 15.28 -3.69
N THR A 202 -7.18 16.34 -4.55
CA THR A 202 -7.59 17.75 -4.25
C THR A 202 -8.94 18.23 -4.84
N PHE A 203 -9.56 19.28 -4.28
CA PHE A 203 -11.03 19.50 -4.26
C PHE A 203 -11.53 20.98 -4.37
N SER A 204 -12.71 21.21 -4.96
CA SER A 204 -13.52 22.47 -4.89
C SER A 204 -14.48 22.45 -3.69
N SER A 205 -14.68 23.51 -2.89
CA SER A 205 -15.38 23.38 -1.59
C SER A 205 -16.85 22.93 -1.61
N ARG A 206 -17.71 23.44 -2.52
CA ARG A 206 -19.10 22.96 -2.63
C ARG A 206 -19.18 21.59 -3.28
N THR A 207 -18.34 21.35 -4.28
CA THR A 207 -18.16 20.03 -4.89
C THR A 207 -17.60 19.05 -3.88
N LEU A 208 -16.73 19.46 -2.95
CA LEU A 208 -16.16 18.67 -1.87
C LEU A 208 -17.26 18.27 -0.93
N VAL A 209 -18.07 19.21 -0.44
CA VAL A 209 -19.17 18.88 0.46
C VAL A 209 -20.12 17.88 -0.20
N LEU A 210 -20.54 18.10 -1.45
CA LEU A 210 -21.41 17.17 -2.18
C LEU A 210 -20.74 15.82 -2.48
N THR A 211 -19.52 15.79 -3.02
CA THR A 211 -18.77 14.57 -3.31
C THR A 211 -18.43 13.81 -2.03
N VAL A 212 -18.12 14.48 -0.93
CA VAL A 212 -17.96 13.87 0.40
C VAL A 212 -19.27 13.20 0.80
N PHE A 213 -20.40 13.91 0.79
CA PHE A 213 -21.71 13.33 1.12
C PHE A 213 -22.06 12.13 0.22
N HIS A 214 -21.85 12.21 -1.10
CA HIS A 214 -22.05 11.08 -2.01
C HIS A 214 -21.05 9.93 -1.78
N SER A 215 -19.83 10.21 -1.32
CA SER A 215 -18.81 9.20 -1.01
C SER A 215 -18.94 8.57 0.39
N ILE A 216 -19.69 9.17 1.32
CA ILE A 216 -19.85 8.63 2.69
C ILE A 216 -20.50 7.25 2.65
N LEU A 217 -21.56 7.06 1.86
CA LEU A 217 -22.25 5.76 1.74
C LEU A 217 -21.34 4.66 1.15
N PRO A 218 -20.73 4.84 -0.05
CA PRO A 218 -19.73 3.91 -0.57
C PRO A 218 -18.52 3.73 0.35
N GLY A 219 -18.08 4.79 1.04
CA GLY A 219 -16.92 4.79 1.92
C GLY A 219 -17.13 3.99 3.21
N ILE A 220 -18.29 4.13 3.85
CA ILE A 220 -18.67 3.31 5.02
C ILE A 220 -18.84 1.84 4.60
N LEU A 221 -19.48 1.59 3.44
CA LEU A 221 -19.61 0.23 2.91
C LEU A 221 -18.24 -0.41 2.64
N MET A 222 -17.33 0.32 1.99
CA MET A 222 -15.94 -0.08 1.77
C MET A 222 -15.20 -0.32 3.10
N LEU A 223 -15.34 0.55 4.10
CA LEU A 223 -14.70 0.39 5.40
C LEU A 223 -15.14 -0.90 6.11
N LEU A 224 -16.45 -1.17 6.15
CA LEU A 224 -17.00 -2.37 6.77
C LEU A 224 -16.61 -3.64 6.00
N LEU A 225 -16.63 -3.60 4.66
CA LEU A 225 -16.19 -4.72 3.81
C LEU A 225 -14.70 -5.00 3.96
N CYS A 226 -13.84 -3.97 3.98
CA CYS A 226 -12.39 -4.14 4.18
C CYS A 226 -12.06 -4.61 5.60
N PHE A 227 -12.73 -4.10 6.63
CA PHE A 227 -12.59 -4.59 8.02
C PHE A 227 -12.93 -6.09 8.09
N PHE A 228 -14.09 -6.49 7.55
CA PHE A 228 -14.53 -7.88 7.59
C PHE A 228 -13.63 -8.80 6.75
N ALA A 229 -13.32 -8.43 5.51
CA ALA A 229 -12.48 -9.23 4.62
C ALA A 229 -11.05 -9.42 5.17
N PHE A 230 -10.47 -8.39 5.81
CA PHE A 230 -9.10 -8.45 6.30
C PHE A 230 -9.00 -8.94 7.76
N LEU A 231 -9.59 -8.23 8.73
CA LEU A 231 -9.42 -8.58 10.15
C LEU A 231 -10.20 -9.84 10.52
N HIS A 232 -11.38 -10.07 9.93
CA HIS A 232 -12.20 -11.24 10.27
C HIS A 232 -11.96 -12.43 9.35
N CYS A 233 -11.96 -12.28 8.02
CA CYS A 233 -11.76 -13.43 7.12
C CYS A 233 -10.28 -13.78 6.94
N TRP A 234 -9.42 -12.83 6.55
CA TRP A 234 -8.03 -13.13 6.22
C TRP A 234 -7.20 -13.52 7.45
N LEU A 235 -7.27 -12.79 8.57
CA LEU A 235 -6.49 -13.16 9.77
C LEU A 235 -6.95 -14.47 10.40
N ASN A 236 -8.25 -14.78 10.42
CA ASN A 236 -8.71 -16.09 10.91
C ASN A 236 -8.33 -17.23 9.96
N LEU A 237 -8.33 -17.01 8.64
CA LEU A 237 -7.85 -18.00 7.67
C LEU A 237 -6.37 -18.33 7.89
N PHE A 238 -5.53 -17.32 8.11
CA PHE A 238 -4.12 -17.53 8.46
C PHE A 238 -3.94 -18.10 9.87
N GLY A 239 -4.78 -17.71 10.83
CA GLY A 239 -4.80 -18.29 12.17
C GLY A 239 -5.12 -19.77 12.16
N GLU A 240 -6.09 -20.21 11.35
CA GLU A 240 -6.40 -21.63 11.16
C GLU A 240 -5.27 -22.37 10.42
N LEU A 241 -4.78 -21.80 9.31
CA LEU A 241 -3.71 -22.39 8.49
C LEU A 241 -2.38 -22.55 9.25
N LEU A 242 -2.07 -21.62 10.16
CA LEU A 242 -0.89 -21.65 11.03
C LEU A 242 -1.16 -22.33 12.39
N ARG A 243 -2.40 -22.77 12.65
CA ARG A 243 -2.88 -23.29 13.95
C ARG A 243 -2.59 -22.36 15.13
N PHE A 244 -2.68 -21.05 14.89
CA PHE A 244 -2.54 -20.01 15.88
C PHE A 244 -3.81 -19.91 16.73
N SER A 245 -3.63 -19.91 18.06
CA SER A 245 -4.73 -19.99 19.02
C SER A 245 -5.26 -18.66 19.51
N ASP A 246 -4.47 -17.58 19.45
CA ASP A 246 -4.93 -16.25 19.86
C ASP A 246 -5.58 -15.54 18.66
N ARG A 247 -6.88 -15.29 18.74
CA ARG A 247 -7.69 -14.74 17.66
C ARG A 247 -8.37 -13.41 18.04
N MET A 248 -7.99 -12.79 19.16
CA MET A 248 -8.51 -11.48 19.59
C MET A 248 -7.89 -10.31 18.81
N PHE A 249 -8.05 -10.31 17.49
CA PHE A 249 -7.48 -9.29 16.60
C PHE A 249 -8.16 -7.91 16.73
N TYR A 250 -9.42 -7.89 17.20
CA TYR A 250 -10.23 -6.70 17.47
C TYR A 250 -11.17 -6.94 18.67
N LYS A 251 -11.75 -5.86 19.20
CA LYS A 251 -12.77 -5.85 20.26
C LYS A 251 -13.98 -5.02 19.79
N ASP A 252 -14.96 -4.79 20.68
CA ASP A 252 -16.20 -4.03 20.42
C ASP A 252 -15.96 -2.52 20.17
N TRP A 253 -15.22 -2.19 19.12
CA TRP A 253 -14.84 -0.82 18.79
C TRP A 253 -16.05 0.07 18.46
N TRP A 254 -17.14 -0.52 17.97
CA TRP A 254 -18.41 0.14 17.68
C TRP A 254 -19.14 0.64 18.95
N ASN A 255 -18.82 0.08 20.12
CA ASN A 255 -19.36 0.52 21.42
C ASN A 255 -18.47 1.58 22.12
N SER A 256 -17.40 2.06 21.47
CA SER A 256 -16.46 3.01 22.08
C SER A 256 -16.99 4.45 22.11
N THR A 257 -17.10 5.01 23.32
CA THR A 257 -17.56 6.39 23.55
C THR A 257 -16.46 7.46 23.43
N SER A 258 -15.21 7.06 23.17
CA SER A 258 -14.05 7.96 23.09
C SER A 258 -13.06 7.48 22.03
N PHE A 259 -12.45 8.41 21.29
CA PHE A 259 -11.40 8.13 20.30
C PHE A 259 -10.26 7.28 20.87
N THR A 260 -9.85 7.52 22.14
CA THR A 260 -8.81 6.74 22.81
C THR A 260 -9.19 5.26 22.95
N ASN A 261 -10.47 4.96 23.21
CA ASN A 261 -10.93 3.58 23.32
C ASN A 261 -11.13 2.94 21.95
N TYR A 262 -11.59 3.71 20.96
CA TYR A 262 -11.72 3.27 19.56
C TYR A 262 -10.37 2.77 19.00
N PHE A 263 -9.29 3.57 19.11
CA PHE A 263 -7.98 3.16 18.61
C PHE A 263 -7.37 1.95 19.36
N ARG A 264 -7.78 1.71 20.62
CA ARG A 264 -7.39 0.53 21.42
C ARG A 264 -8.13 -0.75 21.05
N THR A 265 -9.29 -0.64 20.42
CA THR A 265 -10.23 -1.77 20.21
C THR A 265 -10.42 -2.14 18.74
N TRP A 266 -10.22 -1.19 17.81
CA TRP A 266 -10.37 -1.39 16.37
C TRP A 266 -9.40 -2.46 15.80
N ASN A 267 -8.13 -2.40 16.19
CA ASN A 267 -7.10 -3.36 15.80
C ASN A 267 -6.08 -3.49 16.93
N VAL A 268 -6.26 -4.54 17.75
CA VAL A 268 -5.45 -4.79 18.95
C VAL A 268 -3.99 -5.06 18.56
N VAL A 269 -3.76 -5.80 17.47
CA VAL A 269 -2.43 -6.19 16.99
C VAL A 269 -1.56 -4.97 16.67
N VAL A 270 -2.12 -3.97 15.98
CA VAL A 270 -1.39 -2.73 15.65
C VAL A 270 -1.26 -1.81 16.86
N HIS A 271 -2.31 -1.71 17.69
CA HIS A 271 -2.28 -0.91 18.91
C HIS A 271 -1.16 -1.35 19.86
N ASP A 272 -1.10 -2.65 20.16
CA ASP A 272 -0.15 -3.18 21.14
C ASP A 272 1.29 -3.03 20.65
N TRP A 273 1.54 -3.30 19.36
CA TRP A 273 2.85 -3.06 18.75
C TRP A 273 3.27 -1.58 18.89
N LEU A 274 2.38 -0.64 18.59
CA LEU A 274 2.69 0.79 18.65
C LEU A 274 2.87 1.30 20.09
N TYR A 275 2.09 0.76 21.03
CA TYR A 275 2.22 1.05 22.46
C TYR A 275 3.56 0.58 23.03
N TYR A 276 3.94 -0.68 22.75
CA TYR A 276 5.15 -1.27 23.31
C TYR A 276 6.45 -0.79 22.64
N TYR A 277 6.48 -0.62 21.31
CA TYR A 277 7.72 -0.33 20.57
C TYR A 277 7.91 1.11 20.09
N ALA A 278 6.85 1.93 20.08
CA ALA A 278 6.98 3.35 19.71
C ALA A 278 6.72 4.26 20.91
N TYR A 279 5.58 4.12 21.58
CA TYR A 279 5.19 5.02 22.67
C TYR A 279 6.07 4.84 23.92
N LYS A 280 6.28 3.60 24.36
CA LYS A 280 7.09 3.30 25.54
C LYS A 280 8.56 3.68 25.36
N ASP A 281 9.13 3.38 24.19
CA ASP A 281 10.52 3.70 23.88
C ASP A 281 10.73 5.21 23.68
N PHE A 282 9.77 5.92 23.08
CA PHE A 282 9.82 7.39 22.98
C PHE A 282 9.71 8.06 24.36
N LEU A 283 8.83 7.57 25.24
CA LEU A 283 8.77 8.02 26.63
C LEU A 283 10.11 7.82 27.34
N TRP A 284 10.69 6.62 27.22
CA TRP A 284 11.98 6.29 27.84
C TRP A 284 13.13 7.19 27.34
N VAL A 285 13.13 7.58 26.06
CA VAL A 285 14.10 8.55 25.51
C VAL A 285 13.80 10.00 25.93
N SER A 286 12.52 10.37 26.07
CA SER A 286 12.11 11.74 26.41
C SER A 286 12.21 12.04 27.91
N GLU A 287 12.14 11.02 28.78
CA GLU A 287 12.48 11.13 30.19
C GLU A 287 13.99 11.25 30.35
N LYS A 288 14.52 12.48 30.18
CA LYS A 288 15.89 12.80 30.60
C LYS A 288 16.08 12.35 32.05
N PRO A 289 17.19 11.65 32.39
CA PRO A 289 17.46 11.29 33.76
C PRO A 289 17.50 12.56 34.61
N LYS A 290 16.63 12.62 35.64
CA LYS A 290 16.70 13.68 36.64
C LYS A 290 18.15 13.72 37.15
N PRO A 291 18.86 14.86 37.10
CA PRO A 291 20.21 14.92 37.64
C PRO A 291 20.15 14.54 39.10
N ASN A 292 20.91 13.52 39.49
CA ASN A 292 21.02 13.11 40.88
C ASN A 292 21.50 14.31 41.70
N LEU A 293 20.63 14.84 42.56
CA LEU A 293 21.00 15.77 43.62
C LEU A 293 21.87 15.01 44.63
N ARG A 294 23.16 14.88 44.31
CA ARG A 294 24.22 14.66 45.30
C ARG A 294 24.81 16.03 45.65
N SER A 295 24.25 16.60 46.70
CA SER A 295 24.90 17.53 47.61
C SER A 295 24.82 16.91 49.00
#